data_AF-A0A6M2A8Z9-F1
#
_entry.id   AF-A0A6M2A8Z9-F1
#
_cell.length_a   1.000
_cell.length_b   1.000
_cell.length_c   1.000
_cell.angle_alpha   90.00
_cell.angle_beta   90.00
_cell.angle_gamma   90.00
#
_symmetry.space_group_name_H-M   'P 1'
#
loop_
_entity.id
_entity.type
_entity.pdbx_description
1 polymer ?
#
loop_
_entity_poly.entity_id
_entity_poly.type
_entity_poly.pdbx_seq_one_letter_code
_entity_poly.pdbx_strand_id
1 'polypeptide(L)'
;MTPNELEKAYNEFTTNFKKWAPDGIIEIDLETLCEMGLLNRDDLDEESPDEVTQFFHVTETPDKISLHNEKFAIWIVPQLLDNIPTTHTYISQLGKEGPQLELVYATAGVYNTPKFILKVLQHFLIDVIDTDAVISSIGKKT
;
A
#
# COMPACT_ATOMS: atom_id res chain seq x y z
N MET A 1 15.06 -9.58 -5.08
CA MET A 1 14.56 -8.85 -6.26
C MET A 1 15.38 -7.59 -6.43
N THR A 2 15.72 -7.18 -7.65
CA THR A 2 16.55 -6.00 -7.92
C THR A 2 15.69 -4.74 -8.12
N PRO A 3 16.23 -3.52 -7.91
CA PRO A 3 15.49 -2.28 -8.15
C PRO A 3 14.89 -2.16 -9.56
N ASN A 4 15.60 -2.65 -10.59
CA ASN A 4 15.10 -2.63 -11.97
C ASN A 4 13.88 -3.55 -12.19
N GLU A 5 13.82 -4.68 -11.49
CA GLU A 5 12.68 -5.60 -11.59
C GLU A 5 11.44 -5.00 -10.89
N LEU A 6 11.64 -4.31 -9.77
CA LEU A 6 10.57 -3.58 -9.07
C LEU A 6 10.00 -2.46 -9.93
N GLU A 7 10.88 -1.65 -10.55
CA GLU A 7 10.46 -0.59 -11.46
C GLU A 7 9.72 -1.14 -12.68
N LYS A 8 10.15 -2.27 -13.23
CA LYS A 8 9.45 -2.94 -14.33
C LYS A 8 8.03 -3.38 -13.92
N ALA A 9 7.88 -3.95 -12.73
CA ALA A 9 6.58 -4.37 -12.22
C ALA A 9 5.64 -3.17 -12.01
N TYR A 10 6.15 -2.08 -11.40
CA TYR A 10 5.40 -0.83 -11.25
C TYR A 10 4.88 -0.30 -12.60
N ASN A 11 5.76 -0.25 -13.61
CA ASN A 11 5.37 0.21 -14.95
C ASN A 11 4.31 -0.68 -15.61
N GLU A 12 4.37 -1.99 -15.39
CA GLU A 12 3.36 -2.94 -15.89
C GLU A 12 2.01 -2.76 -15.17
N PHE A 13 2.03 -2.58 -13.85
CA PHE A 13 0.81 -2.33 -13.05
C PHE A 13 0.13 -1.03 -13.45
N THR A 14 0.89 0.03 -13.67
CA THR A 14 0.34 1.35 -14.04
C THR A 14 -0.13 1.39 -15.49
N THR A 15 0.60 0.77 -16.42
CA THR A 15 0.23 0.74 -17.85
C THR A 15 -1.01 -0.13 -18.10
N ASN A 16 -1.10 -1.27 -17.42
CA ASN A 16 -2.18 -2.24 -17.58
C ASN A 16 -3.08 -2.31 -16.33
N PHE A 17 -3.36 -1.16 -15.71
CA PHE A 17 -4.03 -1.09 -14.40
C PHE A 17 -5.30 -1.95 -14.29
N LYS A 18 -6.21 -1.86 -15.26
CA LYS A 18 -7.48 -2.63 -15.25
C LYS A 18 -7.29 -4.15 -15.24
N LYS A 19 -6.15 -4.64 -15.73
CA LYS A 19 -5.82 -6.07 -15.71
C LYS A 19 -5.36 -6.52 -14.32
N TRP A 20 -4.63 -5.64 -13.62
CA TRP A 20 -3.94 -5.97 -12.37
C TRP A 20 -4.73 -5.56 -11.11
N ALA A 21 -5.58 -4.54 -11.22
CA ALA A 21 -6.47 -4.06 -10.17
C ALA A 21 -7.91 -3.98 -10.72
N PRO A 22 -8.60 -5.13 -10.92
CA PRO A 22 -9.97 -5.14 -11.43
C PRO A 22 -10.95 -4.46 -10.47
N ASP A 23 -10.66 -4.47 -9.16
CA ASP A 23 -11.46 -3.84 -8.12
C ASP A 23 -11.25 -2.31 -8.05
N GLY A 24 -10.27 -1.79 -8.80
CA GLY A 24 -10.00 -0.37 -8.92
C GLY A 24 -9.15 0.18 -7.78
N ILE A 25 -9.39 1.45 -7.45
CA ILE A 25 -8.65 2.21 -6.42
C ILE A 25 -9.59 2.44 -5.24
N ILE A 26 -9.12 2.11 -4.04
CA ILE A 26 -9.86 2.38 -2.80
C ILE A 26 -9.65 3.85 -2.43
N GLU A 27 -10.70 4.64 -2.48
CA GLU A 27 -10.65 6.05 -2.07
C GLU A 27 -10.71 6.15 -0.54
N ILE A 28 -9.71 6.79 0.06
CA ILE A 28 -9.64 7.01 1.50
C ILE A 28 -10.31 8.35 1.83
N ASP A 29 -11.42 8.26 2.56
CA ASP A 29 -12.14 9.39 3.12
C ASP A 29 -12.43 9.20 4.62
N LEU A 30 -13.27 10.06 5.19
CA LEU A 30 -13.63 9.98 6.61
C LEU A 30 -14.39 8.69 6.95
N GLU A 31 -15.29 8.25 6.07
CA GLU A 31 -16.12 7.07 6.29
C GLU A 31 -15.24 5.83 6.26
N THR A 32 -14.39 5.69 5.23
CA THR A 32 -13.41 4.62 5.10
C THR A 32 -12.50 4.53 6.32
N LEU A 33 -11.96 5.67 6.78
CA LEU A 33 -11.09 5.68 7.96
C LEU A 33 -11.84 5.29 9.25
N CYS A 34 -13.12 5.63 9.39
CA CYS A 34 -13.96 5.21 10.52
C CYS A 34 -14.25 3.71 10.46
N GLU A 35 -14.59 3.18 9.29
CA GLU A 35 -14.86 1.75 9.06
C GLU A 35 -13.63 0.89 9.37
N MET A 36 -12.44 1.36 8.99
CA MET A 36 -11.17 0.72 9.32
C MET A 36 -10.76 0.86 10.80
N GLY A 37 -11.50 1.65 11.59
CA GLY A 37 -11.16 1.96 12.98
C GLY A 37 -9.94 2.88 13.15
N LEU A 38 -9.46 3.52 12.08
CA LEU A 38 -8.23 4.34 12.08
C LEU A 38 -8.41 5.76 12.64
N LEU A 39 -9.66 6.17 12.88
CA LEU A 39 -10.02 7.48 13.45
C LEU A 39 -10.24 7.49 14.96
N ASN A 40 -10.02 6.37 15.66
CA ASN A 40 -10.11 6.37 17.11
C ASN A 40 -9.09 7.35 17.70
N ARG A 41 -9.55 8.18 18.66
CA ARG A 41 -8.75 9.25 19.28
C ARG A 41 -7.46 8.72 19.90
N ASP A 42 -7.49 7.52 20.45
CA ASP A 42 -6.34 6.91 21.10
C ASP A 42 -5.29 6.49 20.05
N ASP A 43 -5.71 5.91 18.92
CA ASP A 43 -4.80 5.49 17.85
C ASP A 43 -4.14 6.70 17.16
N LEU A 44 -4.85 7.83 17.02
CA LEU A 44 -4.32 9.04 16.36
C LEU A 44 -3.12 9.65 17.10
N ASP A 45 -2.98 9.44 18.40
CA ASP A 45 -1.90 10.01 19.23
C ASP A 45 -0.79 8.99 19.56
N GLU A 46 -0.95 7.71 19.17
CA GLU A 46 0.15 6.74 19.23
C GLU A 46 1.21 7.07 18.15
N GLU A 47 2.32 7.66 18.61
CA GLU A 47 3.60 7.64 17.90
C GLU A 47 4.01 6.15 17.77
N SER A 48 3.95 5.53 16.60
CA SER A 48 5.05 5.63 15.66
C SER A 48 4.70 5.03 14.29
N PRO A 49 4.54 5.86 13.25
CA PRO A 49 4.61 5.40 11.85
C PRO A 49 5.96 4.74 11.49
N ASP A 50 6.95 4.86 12.39
CA ASP A 50 8.31 4.34 12.22
C ASP A 50 8.37 2.81 12.23
N GLU A 51 7.43 2.11 12.86
CA GLU A 51 7.50 0.64 12.91
C GLU A 51 7.38 0.01 11.52
N VAL A 52 6.49 0.53 10.67
CA VAL A 52 6.34 -0.02 9.31
C VAL A 52 7.63 0.21 8.53
N THR A 53 8.11 1.45 8.45
CA THR A 53 9.26 1.82 7.61
C THR A 53 10.57 1.18 8.04
N GLN A 54 10.74 0.84 9.32
CA GLN A 54 11.92 0.13 9.84
C GLN A 54 12.16 -1.24 9.17
N PHE A 55 11.12 -1.90 8.67
CA PHE A 55 11.23 -3.19 8.00
C PHE A 55 11.33 -3.10 6.47
N PHE A 56 11.46 -1.89 5.92
CA PHE A 56 11.56 -1.68 4.48
C PHE A 56 12.86 -0.99 4.07
N HIS A 57 13.38 -1.41 2.94
CA HIS A 57 14.33 -0.62 2.17
C HIS A 57 13.57 0.47 1.42
N VAL A 58 13.99 1.72 1.65
CA VAL A 58 13.38 2.91 1.05
C VAL A 58 14.23 3.40 -0.12
N THR A 59 13.58 3.61 -1.26
CA THR A 59 14.16 4.31 -2.42
C THR A 59 13.27 5.48 -2.78
N GLU A 60 13.84 6.68 -2.78
CA GLU A 60 13.12 7.92 -3.12
C GLU A 60 13.54 8.40 -4.50
N THR A 61 12.54 8.78 -5.30
CA THR A 61 12.70 9.48 -6.57
C THR A 61 11.82 10.73 -6.57
N PRO A 62 12.02 11.68 -7.50
CA PRO A 62 11.19 12.88 -7.56
C PRO A 62 9.70 12.60 -7.77
N ASP A 63 9.36 11.46 -8.38
CA ASP A 63 8.01 11.04 -8.75
C ASP A 63 7.36 10.10 -7.73
N LYS A 64 8.13 9.39 -6.89
CA LYS A 64 7.58 8.39 -5.97
C LYS A 64 8.53 8.01 -4.83
N ILE A 65 7.96 7.40 -3.80
CA ILE A 65 8.69 6.66 -2.77
C ILE A 65 8.40 5.18 -2.97
N SER A 66 9.44 4.35 -2.99
CA SER A 66 9.33 2.90 -3.11
C SER A 66 9.81 2.25 -1.82
N LEU A 67 8.97 1.40 -1.22
CA LEU A 67 9.29 0.61 -0.04
C LEU A 67 9.34 -0.85 -0.45
N HIS A 68 10.40 -1.58 -0.12
CA HIS A 68 10.43 -3.03 -0.39
C HIS A 68 11.17 -3.81 0.71
N ASN A 69 10.75 -5.05 0.91
CA ASN A 69 11.42 -6.02 1.77
C ASN A 69 11.32 -7.42 1.14
N GLU A 70 11.48 -8.48 1.94
CA GLU A 70 11.39 -9.85 1.43
C GLU A 70 9.97 -10.26 1.00
N LYS A 71 8.93 -9.60 1.53
CA LYS A 71 7.52 -9.96 1.34
C LYS A 71 6.76 -9.00 0.46
N PHE A 72 7.10 -7.71 0.49
CA PHE A 72 6.29 -6.65 -0.10
C PHE A 72 7.12 -5.72 -0.97
N ALA A 73 6.47 -5.20 -2.00
CA ALA A 73 6.88 -4.03 -2.76
C ALA A 73 5.73 -3.02 -2.79
N ILE A 74 6.01 -1.78 -2.40
CA ILE A 74 5.03 -0.73 -2.25
C ILE A 74 5.53 0.51 -2.98
N TRP A 75 4.63 1.19 -3.70
CA TRP A 75 4.93 2.45 -4.38
C TRP A 75 3.95 3.51 -3.94
N ILE A 76 4.46 4.62 -3.39
CA ILE A 76 3.70 5.78 -2.94
C ILE A 76 3.96 6.90 -3.95
N VAL A 77 2.93 7.25 -4.71
CA VAL A 77 3.02 8.09 -5.90
C VAL A 77 2.16 9.34 -5.71
N PRO A 78 2.75 10.48 -5.31
CA PRO A 78 2.04 11.74 -5.21
C PRO A 78 1.74 12.31 -6.60
N GLN A 79 0.53 12.83 -6.78
CA GLN A 79 0.09 13.47 -8.02
C GLN A 79 -0.95 14.56 -7.78
N LEU A 80 -1.22 15.36 -8.82
CA LEU A 80 -2.27 16.36 -8.83
C LEU A 80 -3.37 15.89 -9.77
N LEU A 81 -4.50 15.45 -9.21
CA LEU A 81 -5.66 15.00 -9.98
C LEU A 81 -6.76 16.05 -9.84
N ASP A 82 -7.22 16.65 -10.94
CA ASP A 82 -8.23 17.71 -10.95
C ASP A 82 -7.94 18.88 -9.98
N ASN A 83 -6.67 19.26 -9.88
CA ASN A 83 -6.14 20.26 -8.92
C ASN A 83 -6.21 19.87 -7.44
N ILE A 84 -6.48 18.60 -7.13
CA ILE A 84 -6.50 18.06 -5.77
C ILE A 84 -5.23 17.24 -5.55
N PRO A 85 -4.39 17.57 -4.54
CA PRO A 85 -3.27 16.74 -4.15
C PRO A 85 -3.76 15.35 -3.76
N THR A 86 -3.33 14.33 -4.50
CA THR A 86 -3.75 12.95 -4.33
C THR A 86 -2.53 12.04 -4.35
N THR A 87 -2.44 11.11 -3.41
CA THR A 87 -1.36 10.12 -3.37
C THR A 87 -1.93 8.75 -3.60
N HIS A 88 -1.42 8.04 -4.60
CA HIS A 88 -1.77 6.64 -4.84
C HIS A 88 -0.72 5.74 -4.21
N THR A 89 -1.16 4.73 -3.48
CA THR A 89 -0.28 3.74 -2.89
C THR A 89 -0.62 2.37 -3.44
N TYR A 90 0.36 1.78 -4.11
CA TYR A 90 0.28 0.44 -4.71
C TYR A 90 0.91 -0.54 -3.75
N ILE A 91 0.18 -1.57 -3.31
CA ILE A 91 0.70 -2.63 -2.43
C ILE A 91 0.79 -3.92 -3.23
N SER A 92 1.97 -4.52 -3.24
CA SER A 92 2.23 -5.77 -3.94
C SER A 92 2.95 -6.77 -3.04
N GLN A 93 2.53 -8.04 -3.12
CA GLN A 93 3.26 -9.16 -2.53
C GLN A 93 4.34 -9.68 -3.48
N LEU A 94 5.50 -10.00 -2.94
CA LEU A 94 6.61 -10.60 -3.67
C LEU A 94 6.48 -12.13 -3.65
N GLY A 95 5.96 -12.67 -4.75
CA GLY A 95 5.80 -14.11 -4.95
C GLY A 95 6.93 -14.73 -5.80
N LYS A 96 6.83 -16.06 -6.01
CA LYS A 96 7.78 -16.81 -6.86
C LYS A 96 7.79 -16.36 -8.31
N GLU A 97 6.66 -15.85 -8.80
CA GLU A 97 6.48 -15.38 -10.18
C GLU A 97 6.78 -13.88 -10.34
N GLY A 98 7.19 -13.21 -9.26
CA GLY A 98 7.39 -11.77 -9.19
C GLY A 98 6.34 -11.06 -8.34
N PRO A 99 6.31 -9.72 -8.38
CA PRO A 99 5.33 -8.93 -7.65
C PRO A 99 3.93 -9.20 -8.18
N GLN A 100 2.99 -9.38 -7.27
CA GLN A 100 1.55 -9.48 -7.54
C GLN A 100 0.88 -8.30 -6.85
N LEU A 101 0.17 -7.48 -7.62
CA LEU A 101 -0.52 -6.32 -7.07
C LEU A 101 -1.72 -6.82 -6.25
N GLU A 102 -1.74 -6.49 -4.97
CA GLU A 102 -2.82 -6.88 -4.06
C GLU A 102 -3.92 -5.83 -4.07
N LEU A 103 -3.54 -4.57 -3.89
CA LEU A 103 -4.50 -3.45 -3.87
C LEU A 103 -3.83 -2.12 -4.19
N VAL A 104 -4.67 -1.14 -4.51
CA VAL A 104 -4.28 0.26 -4.66
C VAL A 104 -5.27 1.12 -3.90
N TYR A 105 -4.77 2.06 -3.11
CA TYR A 105 -5.60 3.06 -2.45
C TYR A 105 -5.13 4.47 -2.77
N ALA A 106 -6.03 5.44 -2.67
CA ALA A 106 -5.76 6.85 -2.88
C ALA A 106 -6.15 7.68 -1.65
N THR A 107 -5.26 8.56 -1.21
CA THR A 107 -5.57 9.59 -0.21
C THR A 107 -5.58 10.95 -0.87
N ALA A 108 -6.66 11.72 -0.70
CA ALA A 108 -6.82 13.04 -1.31
C ALA A 108 -7.17 14.13 -0.27
N GLY A 109 -6.94 15.39 -0.65
CA GLY A 109 -7.35 16.55 0.16
C GLY A 109 -6.74 16.55 1.57
N VAL A 110 -7.57 16.74 2.60
CA VAL A 110 -7.12 16.84 4.00
C VAL A 110 -6.58 15.53 4.56
N TYR A 111 -6.88 14.40 3.92
CA TYR A 111 -6.38 13.07 4.31
C TYR A 111 -5.06 12.72 3.61
N ASN A 112 -4.63 13.52 2.63
CA ASN A 112 -3.37 13.33 1.93
C ASN A 112 -2.20 13.87 2.76
N THR A 113 -1.93 13.23 3.90
CA THR A 113 -0.80 13.54 4.78
C THR A 113 0.01 12.28 5.03
N PRO A 114 1.34 12.37 5.26
CA PRO A 114 2.17 11.20 5.55
C PRO A 114 1.62 10.34 6.70
N LYS A 115 1.09 10.96 7.74
CA LYS A 115 0.47 10.27 8.88
C LYS A 115 -0.68 9.36 8.45
N PHE A 116 -1.64 9.87 7.69
CA PHE A 116 -2.78 9.07 7.24
C PHE A 116 -2.39 8.05 6.17
N ILE A 117 -1.51 8.41 5.23
CA ILE A 117 -0.99 7.49 4.22
C ILE A 117 -0.36 6.27 4.89
N LEU A 118 0.53 6.47 5.88
CA LEU A 118 1.23 5.37 6.54
C LEU A 118 0.33 4.54 7.46
N LYS A 119 -0.66 5.16 8.11
CA LYS A 119 -1.65 4.42 8.91
C LYS A 119 -2.51 3.49 8.06
N VAL A 120 -3.00 3.99 6.93
CA VAL A 120 -3.77 3.19 5.97
C VAL A 120 -2.88 2.07 5.41
N LEU A 121 -1.63 2.37 5.09
CA LEU A 121 -0.66 1.36 4.65
C LEU A 121 -0.49 0.27 5.71
N GLN A 122 -0.29 0.63 6.97
CA GLN A 122 -0.11 -0.32 8.07
C GLN A 122 -1.33 -1.24 8.22
N HIS A 123 -2.53 -0.68 8.19
CA HIS A 123 -3.78 -1.43 8.26
C HIS A 123 -3.86 -2.49 7.15
N PHE A 124 -3.66 -2.07 5.90
CA PHE A 124 -3.72 -3.00 4.77
C PHE A 124 -2.59 -4.04 4.79
N LEU A 125 -1.39 -3.69 5.25
CA LEU A 125 -0.32 -4.67 5.39
C LEU A 125 -0.67 -5.75 6.42
N ILE A 126 -1.30 -5.38 7.54
CA ILE A 126 -1.79 -6.34 8.54
C ILE A 126 -2.86 -7.24 7.93
N ASP A 127 -3.87 -6.67 7.27
CA ASP A 127 -4.96 -7.43 6.64
C ASP A 127 -4.45 -8.45 5.61
N VAL A 128 -3.49 -8.03 4.78
CA VAL A 128 -2.88 -8.89 3.75
C VAL A 128 -2.07 -10.02 4.40
N ILE A 129 -1.34 -9.76 5.48
CA ILE A 129 -0.59 -10.79 6.22
C ILE A 129 -1.54 -11.79 6.88
N ASP A 130 -2.60 -11.30 7.52
CA ASP A 130 -3.59 -12.14 8.21
C ASP A 130 -4.35 -13.02 7.22
N THR A 131 -4.69 -12.47 6.05
CA THR A 131 -5.32 -13.22 4.95
C THR A 131 -4.41 -14.35 4.46
N ASP A 132 -3.13 -14.08 4.22
CA ASP A 132 -2.16 -15.11 3.80
C ASP A 132 -1.98 -16.21 4.87
N ALA A 133 -1.95 -15.85 6.15
CA ALA A 133 -1.86 -16.80 7.25
C ALA A 133 -3.08 -17.74 7.31
N VAL A 134 -4.29 -17.21 7.12
CA VAL A 134 -5.52 -18.00 7.06
C VAL A 134 -5.50 -18.95 5.87
N ILE A 135 -5.18 -18.47 4.66
CA ILE A 135 -5.12 -19.30 3.45
C ILE A 135 -4.09 -20.43 3.59
N SER A 136 -2.90 -20.11 4.11
CA SER A 136 -1.82 -21.07 4.37
C SER A 136 -2.20 -22.15 5.38
N SER A 137 -3.09 -21.84 6.33
CA SER A 137 -3.60 -22.82 7.30
C SER A 137 -4.61 -23.80 6.70
N ILE A 138 -5.37 -23.36 5.69
CA ILE A 138 -6.37 -24.16 4.99
C ILE A 138 -5.69 -25.16 4.04
N GLY A 139 -4.62 -24.74 3.35
CA GLY A 139 -3.86 -25.60 2.42
C GLY A 139 -3.07 -26.76 3.07
N LYS A 140 -2.94 -26.78 4.41
CA LYS A 140 -2.23 -27.85 5.15
C LYS A 140 -3.14 -29.00 5.60
N LYS A 141 -4.42 -29.01 5.24
CA LYS A 141 -5.42 -30.01 5.68
C LYS A 141 -5.78 -31.10 4.64
N THR A 142 -4.97 -31.29 3.61
CA THR A 142 -5.13 -32.36 2.61
C THR A 142 -3.80 -33.00 2.30
#